data_AF-A0A0N5B2G1-F1
#
_entry.id   AF-A0A0N5B2G1-F1
#
_cell.length_a   1.000
_cell.length_b   1.000
_cell.length_c   1.000
_cell.angle_alpha   90.00
_cell.angle_beta   90.00
_cell.angle_gamma   90.00
#
_symmetry.space_group_name_H-M   'P 1'
#
loop_
_entity.id
_entity.type
_entity.pdbx_description
1 polymer ?
#
loop_
_entity_poly.entity_id
_entity_poly.type
_entity_poly.pdbx_seq_one_letter_code
_entity_poly.pdbx_strand_id
1 'polypeptide(L)'
;MSGVEGDDKEILALPLTDKHGFIRKDEEITEENQPPKGLSADVVLRRERKWLEMIDHWNSYMAGKFDIIKRRCRKGIPDSLRGRVWKHLCGAYFHMHIGKNKNVFDIVSQQSADPKYVDEIVKDLDRQFPEHELFSRQTPYGSRGKEDLFILLKSYTVLHPDDGYCQAQAPIAAVLLMYMPLKDAFYCFVQICHKYLPGYFTRDMEQIKIDGEVLKYIMKAKCPKIHFHMKKHLVEPSMYLIQWFMCVFCRTLPWPSVLRIWDMFFCEGIKVLFKVALVIISETFGNKKALDECPDQGSILMKLKELPKELLSEDVLIKKVLDTNLDEYDLERAHYRIIKNRKLRSDTYA
;
A
#
# COMPACT_ATOMS: atom_id res chain seq x y z
N MET A 1 -46.58 -30.48 -26.75
CA MET A 1 -45.29 -31.09 -26.35
C MET A 1 -44.33 -30.95 -27.52
N SER A 2 -43.48 -29.93 -27.47
CA SER A 2 -42.30 -29.81 -28.33
C SER A 2 -41.33 -28.85 -27.66
N GLY A 3 -40.22 -29.43 -27.19
CA GLY A 3 -39.01 -28.88 -26.59
C GLY A 3 -38.88 -27.37 -26.41
N VAL A 4 -38.87 -26.96 -25.13
CA VAL A 4 -38.05 -25.85 -24.65
C VAL A 4 -36.98 -26.51 -23.77
N GLU A 5 -35.95 -27.04 -24.39
CA GLU A 5 -34.73 -27.50 -23.71
C GLU A 5 -33.55 -26.95 -24.49
N GLY A 6 -32.79 -26.05 -23.85
CA GLY A 6 -31.50 -25.62 -24.36
C GLY A 6 -31.24 -24.13 -24.26
N ASP A 7 -31.21 -23.58 -23.04
CA ASP A 7 -30.47 -22.32 -22.79
C ASP A 7 -29.76 -22.29 -21.42
N ASP A 8 -29.47 -23.47 -20.86
CA ASP A 8 -28.60 -23.64 -19.68
C ASP A 8 -27.21 -24.12 -20.12
N LYS A 9 -26.53 -23.36 -20.98
CA LYS A 9 -25.13 -23.64 -21.35
C LYS A 9 -24.19 -22.61 -20.74
N GLU A 10 -23.35 -23.14 -19.84
CA GLU A 10 -22.12 -22.56 -19.28
C GLU A 10 -22.29 -21.37 -18.32
N ILE A 11 -22.77 -21.66 -17.11
CA ILE A 11 -22.21 -20.97 -15.94
C ILE A 11 -20.75 -21.44 -15.86
N LEU A 12 -19.84 -20.69 -16.47
CA LEU A 12 -18.40 -20.82 -16.23
C LEU A 12 -18.21 -20.90 -14.71
N ALA A 13 -17.77 -22.05 -14.21
CA ALA A 13 -17.50 -22.24 -12.79
C ALA A 13 -16.46 -21.19 -12.39
N LEU A 14 -16.92 -20.15 -11.70
CA LEU A 14 -16.04 -19.08 -11.26
C LEU A 14 -14.98 -19.67 -10.33
N PRO A 15 -13.72 -19.26 -10.47
CA PRO A 15 -12.68 -19.72 -9.56
C PRO A 15 -13.05 -19.35 -8.13
N LEU A 16 -12.83 -20.27 -7.19
CA LEU A 16 -13.12 -20.02 -5.79
C LEU A 16 -12.15 -18.94 -5.27
N THR A 17 -12.70 -17.87 -4.69
CA THR A 17 -11.90 -16.78 -4.12
C THR A 17 -11.91 -16.83 -2.59
N ASP A 18 -10.89 -16.24 -1.97
CA ASP A 18 -10.94 -15.88 -0.57
C ASP A 18 -11.86 -14.67 -0.33
N LYS A 19 -12.04 -14.29 0.94
CA LYS A 19 -12.92 -13.16 1.31
C LYS A 19 -12.46 -11.80 0.75
N HIS A 20 -11.27 -11.74 0.17
CA HIS A 20 -10.67 -10.54 -0.40
C HIS A 20 -10.59 -10.60 -1.93
N GLY A 21 -11.16 -11.63 -2.57
CA GLY A 21 -11.20 -11.74 -4.03
C GLY A 21 -9.97 -12.42 -4.64
N PHE A 22 -9.05 -12.99 -3.85
CA PHE A 22 -7.91 -13.75 -4.40
C PHE A 22 -8.31 -15.18 -4.71
N ILE A 23 -8.03 -15.64 -5.92
CA ILE A 23 -8.27 -16.99 -6.40
C ILE A 23 -7.46 -17.97 -5.56
N ARG A 24 -8.14 -18.99 -5.04
CA ARG A 24 -7.52 -20.12 -4.35
C ARG A 24 -7.07 -21.11 -5.41
N LYS A 25 -5.82 -21.57 -5.30
CA LYS A 25 -5.38 -22.79 -5.99
C LYS A 25 -6.01 -23.96 -5.24
N ASP A 26 -6.49 -24.96 -5.95
CA ASP A 26 -7.20 -26.15 -5.43
C ASP A 26 -6.32 -27.07 -4.56
N GLU A 27 -5.67 -26.51 -3.53
CA GLU A 27 -4.99 -27.25 -2.48
C GLU A 27 -5.88 -27.26 -1.23
N GLU A 28 -6.17 -28.47 -0.79
CA GLU A 28 -7.12 -28.88 0.24
C GLU A 28 -7.18 -27.93 1.45
N ILE A 29 -8.40 -27.53 1.83
CA ILE A 29 -8.68 -26.98 3.15
C ILE A 29 -8.48 -28.12 4.15
N THR A 30 -7.25 -28.32 4.60
CA THR A 30 -6.94 -29.14 5.78
C THR A 30 -7.29 -28.33 7.04
N GLU A 31 -7.64 -29.00 8.16
CA GLU A 31 -7.90 -28.32 9.44
C GLU A 31 -6.72 -27.45 9.90
N GLU A 32 -5.50 -27.78 9.46
CA GLU A 32 -4.26 -27.02 9.72
C GLU A 32 -4.16 -25.72 8.91
N ASN A 33 -4.89 -25.59 7.80
CA ASN A 33 -4.90 -24.42 6.90
C ASN A 33 -6.16 -23.55 7.05
N GLN A 34 -6.97 -23.75 8.09
CA GLN A 34 -8.09 -22.85 8.34
C GLN A 34 -7.57 -21.43 8.64
N PRO A 35 -8.07 -20.41 7.91
CA PRO A 35 -7.71 -19.03 8.25
C PRO A 35 -8.10 -18.78 9.72
N PRO A 36 -7.25 -18.08 10.49
CA PRO A 36 -7.53 -17.81 11.89
C PRO A 36 -8.94 -17.25 12.04
N LYS A 37 -9.69 -17.77 13.02
CA LYS A 37 -11.08 -17.35 13.27
C LYS A 37 -11.11 -15.83 13.36
N GLY A 38 -11.67 -15.19 12.33
CA GLY A 38 -11.82 -13.76 12.27
C GLY A 38 -12.70 -13.24 13.40
N LEU A 39 -12.80 -11.91 13.52
CA LEU A 39 -13.70 -11.29 14.47
C LEU A 39 -15.14 -11.81 14.26
N SER A 40 -15.83 -12.10 15.36
CA SER A 40 -17.27 -12.45 15.32
C SER A 40 -18.08 -11.36 14.60
N ALA A 41 -19.12 -11.75 13.87
CA ALA A 41 -20.00 -10.83 13.14
C ALA A 41 -20.50 -9.66 14.01
N ASP A 42 -20.88 -9.92 15.28
CA ASP A 42 -21.32 -8.88 16.21
C ASP A 42 -20.26 -7.79 16.49
N VAL A 43 -19.00 -8.18 16.56
CA VAL A 43 -17.88 -7.25 16.74
C VAL A 43 -17.66 -6.44 15.47
N VAL A 44 -17.78 -7.05 14.29
CA VAL A 44 -17.69 -6.36 13.00
C VAL A 44 -18.80 -5.32 12.87
N LEU A 45 -20.06 -5.70 13.06
CA LEU A 45 -21.22 -4.81 13.00
C LEU A 45 -21.11 -3.65 14.01
N ARG A 46 -20.63 -3.92 15.22
CA ARG A 46 -20.41 -2.86 16.24
C ARG A 46 -19.31 -1.89 15.82
N ARG A 47 -18.25 -2.37 15.15
CA ARG A 47 -17.19 -1.52 14.61
C ARG A 47 -17.71 -0.69 13.44
N GLU A 48 -18.48 -1.29 12.54
CA GLU A 48 -19.09 -0.60 11.40
C GLU A 48 -20.00 0.54 11.84
N ARG A 49 -20.93 0.29 12.76
CA ARG A 49 -21.84 1.33 13.29
C ARG A 49 -21.07 2.53 13.84
N LYS A 50 -19.97 2.27 14.55
CA LYS A 50 -19.12 3.32 15.11
C LYS A 50 -18.33 4.07 14.02
N TRP A 51 -17.98 3.43 12.91
CA TRP A 51 -17.34 4.11 11.78
C TRP A 51 -18.33 4.97 11.00
N LEU A 52 -19.55 4.47 10.78
CA LEU A 52 -20.63 5.25 10.16
C LEU A 52 -20.93 6.52 10.95
N GLU A 53 -21.08 6.42 12.27
CA GLU A 53 -21.30 7.61 13.12
C GLU A 53 -20.17 8.64 13.02
N MET A 54 -18.91 8.21 12.94
CA MET A 54 -17.78 9.12 12.76
C MET A 54 -17.75 9.74 11.37
N ILE A 55 -18.16 9.01 10.32
CA ILE A 55 -18.26 9.53 8.95
C ILE A 55 -19.36 10.61 8.89
N ASP A 56 -20.52 10.36 9.49
CA ASP A 56 -21.63 11.32 9.52
C ASP A 56 -21.26 12.62 10.23
N HIS A 57 -20.31 12.57 11.18
CA HIS A 57 -19.82 13.72 11.94
C HIS A 57 -18.33 14.02 11.66
N TRP A 58 -17.86 13.74 10.44
CA TRP A 58 -16.43 13.74 10.10
C TRP A 58 -15.67 15.00 10.53
N ASN A 59 -16.22 16.19 10.23
CA ASN A 59 -15.58 17.46 10.54
C ASN A 59 -15.38 17.66 12.06
N SER A 60 -16.36 17.27 12.88
CA SER A 60 -16.24 17.36 14.34
C SER A 60 -15.17 16.41 14.88
N TYR A 61 -15.10 15.19 14.33
CA TYR A 61 -14.09 14.24 14.75
C TYR A 61 -12.68 14.65 14.33
N MET A 62 -12.50 15.15 13.11
CA MET A 62 -11.21 15.63 12.64
C MET A 62 -10.72 16.87 13.42
N ALA A 63 -11.63 17.78 13.80
CA ALA A 63 -11.26 19.02 14.50
C ALA A 63 -10.93 18.81 16.00
N GLY A 64 -11.64 17.92 16.69
CA GLY A 64 -11.53 17.81 18.16
C GLY A 64 -11.40 16.40 18.74
N LYS A 65 -11.49 15.36 17.91
CA LYS A 65 -11.49 13.95 18.36
C LYS A 65 -10.62 13.03 17.50
N PHE A 66 -9.56 13.58 16.89
CA PHE A 66 -8.72 12.85 15.95
C PHE A 66 -8.08 11.59 16.56
N ASP A 67 -7.76 11.60 17.86
CA ASP A 67 -7.21 10.41 18.53
C ASP A 67 -8.20 9.23 18.59
N ILE A 68 -9.51 9.48 18.51
CA ILE A 68 -10.51 8.41 18.40
C ILE A 68 -10.40 7.77 17.01
N ILE A 69 -10.30 8.57 15.94
CA ILE A 69 -10.09 8.08 14.57
C ILE A 69 -8.80 7.26 14.51
N LYS A 70 -7.69 7.83 14.97
CA LYS A 70 -6.36 7.20 15.01
C LYS A 70 -6.39 5.85 15.71
N ARG A 71 -6.99 5.78 16.91
CA ARG A 71 -7.12 4.52 17.67
C ARG A 71 -7.94 3.47 16.92
N ARG A 72 -8.92 3.88 16.13
CA ARG A 72 -9.77 2.95 15.37
C ARG A 72 -9.10 2.47 14.10
N CYS A 73 -8.36 3.33 13.39
CA CYS A 73 -7.48 2.92 12.29
C CYS A 73 -6.48 1.85 12.76
N ARG A 74 -5.87 2.06 13.93
CA ARG A 74 -4.96 1.08 14.58
C ARG A 74 -5.65 -0.22 15.04
N LYS A 75 -6.98 -0.25 15.17
CA LYS A 75 -7.75 -1.45 15.53
C LYS A 75 -8.27 -2.26 14.34
N GLY A 76 -8.41 -1.67 13.16
CA GLY A 76 -9.08 -2.29 12.02
C GLY A 76 -10.25 -1.47 11.53
N ILE A 77 -10.19 -1.00 10.29
CA ILE A 77 -11.36 -0.57 9.55
C ILE A 77 -12.06 -1.83 9.00
N PRO A 78 -13.37 -2.02 9.22
CA PRO A 78 -14.12 -3.11 8.60
C PRO A 78 -14.01 -3.07 7.07
N ASP A 79 -13.88 -4.24 6.45
CA ASP A 79 -13.65 -4.40 5.01
C ASP A 79 -14.70 -3.65 4.17
N SER A 80 -15.97 -3.75 4.56
CA SER A 80 -17.14 -3.09 3.96
C SER A 80 -17.06 -1.55 3.93
N LEU A 81 -16.24 -0.94 4.81
CA LEU A 81 -16.16 0.49 4.99
C LEU A 81 -14.83 1.10 4.53
N ARG A 82 -13.83 0.30 4.16
CA ARG A 82 -12.50 0.82 3.77
C ARG A 82 -12.57 1.84 2.65
N GLY A 83 -13.29 1.55 1.57
CA GLY A 83 -13.45 2.49 0.46
C GLY A 83 -13.97 3.86 0.89
N ARG A 84 -14.96 3.90 1.79
CA ARG A 84 -15.53 5.16 2.31
C ARG A 84 -14.57 5.84 3.28
N VAL A 85 -14.00 5.10 4.23
CA VAL A 85 -13.16 5.66 5.29
C VAL A 85 -11.83 6.17 4.73
N TRP A 86 -11.15 5.39 3.87
CA TRP A 86 -9.91 5.81 3.21
C TRP A 86 -10.12 7.10 2.40
N LYS A 87 -11.23 7.18 1.65
CA LYS A 87 -11.61 8.38 0.90
C LYS A 87 -11.78 9.63 1.77
N HIS A 88 -12.31 9.47 2.99
CA HIS A 88 -12.39 10.55 3.97
C HIS A 88 -11.03 10.90 4.59
N LEU A 89 -10.25 9.90 5.00
CA LEU A 89 -8.93 10.08 5.62
C LEU A 89 -7.95 10.81 4.70
N CYS A 90 -7.92 10.42 3.41
CA CYS A 90 -6.99 11.02 2.45
C CYS A 90 -7.42 12.41 1.99
N GLY A 91 -8.68 12.80 2.20
CA GLY A 91 -9.25 14.06 1.74
C GLY A 91 -9.86 14.02 0.34
N ALA A 92 -9.84 12.86 -0.33
CA ALA A 92 -10.47 12.68 -1.65
C ALA A 92 -11.95 13.07 -1.63
N TYR A 93 -12.69 12.72 -0.57
CA TYR A 93 -14.09 13.13 -0.41
C TYR A 93 -14.29 14.64 -0.55
N PHE A 94 -13.40 15.44 0.07
CA PHE A 94 -13.47 16.90 -0.03
C PHE A 94 -13.26 17.36 -1.47
N HIS A 95 -12.24 16.86 -2.16
CA HIS A 95 -11.97 17.24 -3.55
C HIS A 95 -13.09 16.85 -4.52
N MET A 96 -13.78 15.75 -4.25
CA MET A 96 -14.87 15.24 -5.07
C MET A 96 -16.20 15.96 -4.87
N HIS A 97 -16.52 16.35 -3.63
CA HIS A 97 -17.87 16.80 -3.30
C HIS A 97 -17.95 18.27 -2.86
N ILE A 98 -16.85 18.86 -2.38
CA ILE A 98 -16.84 20.19 -1.76
C ILE A 98 -15.92 21.15 -2.52
N GLY A 99 -14.68 20.75 -2.75
CA GLY A 99 -13.64 21.56 -3.38
C GLY A 99 -13.87 21.85 -4.87
N LYS A 100 -12.96 22.58 -5.49
CA LYS A 100 -13.03 22.97 -6.91
C LYS A 100 -12.73 21.84 -7.89
N ASN A 101 -12.24 20.71 -7.39
CA ASN A 101 -11.69 19.63 -8.22
C ASN A 101 -12.72 18.59 -8.66
N LYS A 102 -14.02 18.77 -8.40
CA LYS A 102 -15.07 17.73 -8.53
C LYS A 102 -15.14 17.05 -9.91
N ASN A 103 -14.81 17.80 -10.95
CA ASN A 103 -14.91 17.38 -12.34
C ASN A 103 -13.56 16.99 -12.95
N VAL A 104 -12.47 17.00 -12.17
CA VAL A 104 -11.12 16.75 -12.71
C VAL A 104 -11.06 15.39 -13.40
N PHE A 105 -11.54 14.33 -12.74
CA PHE A 105 -11.55 12.99 -13.33
C PHE A 105 -12.36 12.92 -14.64
N ASP A 106 -13.54 13.56 -14.67
CA ASP A 106 -14.42 13.54 -15.84
C ASP A 106 -13.74 14.21 -17.05
N ILE A 107 -12.89 15.21 -16.79
CA ILE A 107 -12.10 15.91 -17.81
C ILE A 107 -10.89 15.08 -18.24
N VAL A 108 -10.04 14.62 -17.30
CA VAL A 108 -8.76 13.98 -17.66
C VAL A 108 -8.92 12.56 -18.22
N SER A 109 -9.98 11.85 -17.86
CA SER A 109 -10.27 10.51 -18.38
C SER A 109 -10.57 10.52 -19.89
N GLN A 110 -11.11 11.62 -20.41
CA GLN A 110 -11.46 11.79 -21.82
C GLN A 110 -10.31 12.31 -22.69
N GLN A 111 -9.27 12.89 -22.09
CA GLN A 111 -8.14 13.47 -22.84
C GLN A 111 -7.16 12.40 -23.31
N SER A 112 -6.46 12.63 -24.41
CA SER A 112 -5.33 11.77 -24.82
C SER A 112 -4.14 11.95 -23.89
N ALA A 113 -3.46 10.85 -23.58
CA ALA A 113 -2.20 10.87 -22.83
C ALA A 113 -0.99 10.74 -23.77
N ASP A 114 0.21 11.01 -23.26
CA ASP A 114 1.46 10.73 -23.96
C ASP A 114 1.51 9.24 -24.37
N PRO A 115 1.68 8.91 -25.66
CA PRO A 115 1.76 7.53 -26.14
C PRO A 115 2.78 6.68 -25.41
N LYS A 116 3.90 7.29 -24.96
CA LYS A 116 4.92 6.59 -24.17
C LYS A 116 4.33 6.00 -22.89
N TYR A 117 3.57 6.81 -22.13
CA TYR A 117 2.99 6.36 -20.87
C TYR A 117 1.86 5.36 -21.12
N VAL A 118 1.08 5.52 -22.19
CA VAL A 118 0.07 4.54 -22.61
C VAL A 118 0.72 3.17 -22.82
N ASP A 119 1.80 3.10 -23.60
CA ASP A 119 2.52 1.85 -23.88
C ASP A 119 3.11 1.22 -22.62
N GLU A 120 3.68 2.02 -21.73
CA GLU A 120 4.23 1.55 -20.45
C GLU A 120 3.13 1.00 -19.52
N ILE A 121 1.98 1.67 -19.42
CA ILE A 121 0.85 1.22 -18.61
C ILE A 121 0.31 -0.10 -19.15
N VAL A 122 0.06 -0.21 -20.47
CA VAL A 122 -0.50 -1.42 -21.09
C VAL A 122 0.38 -2.65 -20.83
N LYS A 123 1.70 -2.52 -20.93
CA LYS A 123 2.66 -3.60 -20.61
C LYS A 123 2.61 -4.03 -19.14
N ASP A 124 2.17 -3.14 -18.26
CA ASP A 124 2.15 -3.34 -16.82
C ASP A 124 0.86 -4.01 -16.33
N LEU A 125 -0.27 -3.82 -17.01
CA LEU A 125 -1.60 -4.26 -16.56
C LEU A 125 -1.68 -5.75 -16.22
N ASP A 126 -1.08 -6.61 -17.06
CA ASP A 126 -1.20 -8.06 -16.90
C ASP A 126 -0.49 -8.63 -15.66
N ARG A 127 0.49 -7.90 -15.09
CA ARG A 127 1.21 -8.32 -13.87
C ARG A 127 0.63 -7.69 -12.59
N GLN A 128 -0.48 -6.95 -12.68
CA GLN A 128 -1.15 -6.34 -11.53
C GLN A 128 -2.17 -7.30 -10.92
N PHE A 129 -1.78 -7.92 -9.80
CA PHE A 129 -2.60 -8.87 -9.05
C PHE A 129 -3.35 -9.90 -9.94
N PRO A 130 -2.62 -10.68 -10.78
CA PRO A 130 -3.26 -11.59 -11.75
C PRO A 130 -4.10 -12.69 -11.11
N GLU A 131 -3.89 -12.96 -9.81
CA GLU A 131 -4.66 -13.92 -9.02
C GLU A 131 -5.88 -13.30 -8.34
N HIS A 132 -6.13 -11.99 -8.47
CA HIS A 132 -7.32 -11.35 -7.90
C HIS A 132 -8.44 -11.34 -8.93
N GLU A 133 -9.68 -11.62 -8.52
CA GLU A 133 -10.83 -11.73 -9.42
C GLU A 133 -11.03 -10.51 -10.31
N LEU A 134 -10.83 -9.30 -9.77
CA LEU A 134 -10.94 -8.06 -10.55
C LEU A 134 -9.94 -7.96 -11.72
N PHE A 135 -8.80 -8.65 -11.68
CA PHE A 135 -7.72 -8.53 -12.66
C PHE A 135 -7.34 -9.86 -13.33
N SER A 136 -7.87 -10.97 -12.85
CA SER A 136 -7.56 -12.29 -13.40
C SER A 136 -8.26 -12.54 -14.72
N ARG A 137 -7.52 -13.08 -15.69
CA ARG A 137 -8.08 -13.55 -16.98
C ARG A 137 -9.04 -14.73 -16.82
N GLN A 138 -9.06 -15.38 -15.65
CA GLN A 138 -9.92 -16.52 -15.35
C GLN A 138 -11.34 -16.11 -14.91
N THR A 139 -11.62 -14.80 -14.81
CA THR A 139 -12.91 -14.29 -14.36
C THR A 139 -13.54 -13.38 -15.42
N PRO A 140 -14.88 -13.22 -15.40
CA PRO A 140 -15.57 -12.28 -16.28
C PRO A 140 -15.24 -10.81 -15.95
N TYR A 141 -14.70 -10.53 -14.76
CA TYR A 141 -14.40 -9.16 -14.31
C TYR A 141 -13.02 -8.68 -14.76
N GLY A 142 -12.08 -9.61 -15.02
CA GLY A 142 -10.68 -9.32 -15.29
C GLY A 142 -10.43 -8.28 -16.38
N SER A 143 -11.19 -8.32 -17.48
CA SER A 143 -11.03 -7.34 -18.58
C SER A 143 -11.44 -5.95 -18.12
N ARG A 144 -12.58 -5.83 -17.44
CA ARG A 144 -13.11 -4.54 -16.98
C ARG A 144 -12.24 -3.94 -15.87
N GLY A 145 -11.74 -4.75 -14.94
CA GLY A 145 -10.84 -4.25 -13.91
C GLY A 145 -9.51 -3.75 -14.47
N LYS A 146 -8.96 -4.42 -15.50
CA LYS A 146 -7.77 -3.92 -16.22
C LYS A 146 -8.05 -2.64 -17.00
N GLU A 147 -9.23 -2.51 -17.59
CA GLU A 147 -9.67 -1.27 -18.25
C GLU A 147 -9.78 -0.11 -17.24
N ASP A 148 -10.43 -0.33 -16.10
CA ASP A 148 -10.52 0.67 -15.02
C ASP A 148 -9.11 1.06 -14.52
N LEU A 149 -8.21 0.10 -14.35
CA LEU A 149 -6.82 0.36 -13.96
C LEU A 149 -6.07 1.19 -15.01
N PHE A 150 -6.26 0.88 -16.29
CA PHE A 150 -5.71 1.66 -17.39
C PHE A 150 -6.23 3.10 -17.35
N ILE A 151 -7.56 3.29 -17.27
CA ILE A 151 -8.18 4.61 -17.26
C ILE A 151 -7.67 5.43 -16.07
N LEU A 152 -7.56 4.84 -14.89
CA LEU A 152 -7.05 5.51 -13.68
C LEU A 152 -5.61 6.01 -13.89
N LEU A 153 -4.70 5.13 -14.28
CA LEU A 153 -3.28 5.45 -14.44
C LEU A 153 -3.05 6.45 -15.57
N LYS A 154 -3.72 6.26 -16.71
CA LYS A 154 -3.67 7.20 -17.84
C LYS A 154 -4.23 8.58 -17.44
N SER A 155 -5.34 8.62 -16.72
CA SER A 155 -5.90 9.89 -16.23
C SER A 155 -4.93 10.61 -15.30
N TYR A 156 -4.16 9.88 -14.49
CA TYR A 156 -3.14 10.46 -13.63
C TYR A 156 -2.02 11.09 -14.44
N THR A 157 -1.52 10.44 -15.49
CA THR A 157 -0.43 11.00 -16.32
C THR A 157 -0.86 12.24 -17.10
N VAL A 158 -2.14 12.33 -17.47
CA VAL A 158 -2.72 13.56 -18.05
C VAL A 158 -2.75 14.68 -17.02
N LEU A 159 -3.16 14.38 -15.78
CA LEU A 159 -3.22 15.37 -14.71
C LEU A 159 -1.83 15.84 -14.24
N HIS A 160 -0.85 14.93 -14.25
CA HIS A 160 0.51 15.13 -13.75
C HIS A 160 1.56 14.71 -14.81
N PRO A 161 1.68 15.47 -15.92
CA PRO A 161 2.55 15.11 -17.04
C PRO A 161 4.05 15.11 -16.68
N ASP A 162 4.45 15.95 -15.72
CA ASP A 162 5.83 16.05 -15.24
C ASP A 162 6.27 14.80 -14.45
N ASP A 163 5.35 14.23 -13.65
CA ASP A 163 5.58 12.98 -12.93
C ASP A 163 5.50 11.78 -13.90
N GLY A 164 4.48 11.78 -14.77
CA GLY A 164 4.23 10.72 -15.73
C GLY A 164 3.80 9.40 -15.08
N TYR A 165 4.17 8.29 -15.73
CA TYR A 165 3.94 6.95 -15.22
C TYR A 165 5.21 6.32 -14.64
N CYS A 166 5.09 5.76 -13.44
CA CYS A 166 6.08 4.93 -12.78
C CYS A 166 5.45 3.58 -12.45
N GLN A 167 6.12 2.47 -12.77
CA GLN A 167 5.58 1.10 -12.60
C GLN A 167 5.11 0.76 -11.18
N ALA A 168 5.68 1.42 -10.16
CA ALA A 168 5.27 1.23 -8.77
C ALA A 168 3.89 1.84 -8.44
N GLN A 169 3.31 2.64 -9.33
CA GLN A 169 1.99 3.23 -9.19
C GLN A 169 0.86 2.22 -9.41
N ALA A 170 1.01 1.31 -10.38
CA ALA A 170 -0.05 0.38 -10.74
C ALA A 170 -0.51 -0.54 -9.59
N PRO A 171 0.38 -1.08 -8.74
CA PRO A 171 -0.05 -1.82 -7.55
C PRO A 171 -0.94 -1.00 -6.61
N ILE A 172 -0.60 0.27 -6.37
CA ILE A 172 -1.40 1.16 -5.50
C ILE A 172 -2.78 1.39 -6.11
N ALA A 173 -2.84 1.73 -7.40
CA ALA A 173 -4.09 1.97 -8.11
C ALA A 173 -4.98 0.72 -8.11
N ALA A 174 -4.40 -0.47 -8.31
CA ALA A 174 -5.11 -1.73 -8.27
C ALA A 174 -5.71 -2.01 -6.88
N VAL A 175 -4.95 -1.81 -5.79
CA VAL A 175 -5.49 -1.95 -4.42
C VAL A 175 -6.69 -1.03 -4.20
N LEU A 176 -6.64 0.22 -4.67
CA LEU A 176 -7.77 1.14 -4.52
C LEU A 176 -9.01 0.63 -5.28
N LEU A 177 -8.85 0.16 -6.52
CA LEU A 177 -9.95 -0.36 -7.34
C LEU A 177 -10.62 -1.61 -6.74
N MET A 178 -9.90 -2.40 -5.93
CA MET A 178 -10.49 -3.53 -5.19
C MET A 178 -11.49 -3.08 -4.13
N TYR A 179 -11.43 -1.83 -3.65
CA TYR A 179 -12.27 -1.35 -2.53
C TYR A 179 -13.20 -0.18 -2.88
N MET A 180 -13.05 0.44 -4.05
CA MET A 180 -13.88 1.58 -4.44
C MET A 180 -14.01 1.71 -5.96
N PRO A 181 -15.08 2.36 -6.45
CA PRO A 181 -15.26 2.63 -7.87
C PRO A 181 -14.12 3.46 -8.47
N LEU A 182 -13.91 3.33 -9.79
CA LEU A 182 -12.85 4.00 -10.55
C LEU A 182 -12.67 5.49 -10.21
N LYS A 183 -13.74 6.28 -10.18
CA LYS A 183 -13.67 7.72 -9.87
C LYS A 183 -13.16 7.95 -8.45
N ASP A 184 -13.69 7.23 -7.45
CA ASP A 184 -13.23 7.32 -6.06
C ASP A 184 -11.74 6.93 -5.94
N ALA A 185 -11.35 5.85 -6.63
CA ALA A 185 -9.99 5.33 -6.65
C ALA A 185 -9.02 6.35 -7.23
N PHE A 186 -9.38 7.02 -8.33
CA PHE A 186 -8.58 8.09 -8.92
C PHE A 186 -8.28 9.22 -7.93
N TYR A 187 -9.28 9.77 -7.25
CA TYR A 187 -9.04 10.86 -6.29
C TYR A 187 -8.20 10.38 -5.09
N CYS A 188 -8.42 9.17 -4.59
CA CYS A 188 -7.59 8.61 -3.53
C CYS A 188 -6.14 8.40 -3.99
N PHE A 189 -5.95 7.92 -5.22
CA PHE A 189 -4.65 7.70 -5.83
C PHE A 189 -3.86 9.02 -5.98
N VAL A 190 -4.50 10.08 -6.48
CA VAL A 190 -3.91 11.43 -6.52
C VAL A 190 -3.47 11.88 -5.13
N GLN A 191 -4.28 11.66 -4.10
CA GLN A 191 -3.87 12.01 -2.73
C GLN A 191 -2.65 11.19 -2.28
N ILE A 192 -2.58 9.89 -2.56
CA ILE A 192 -1.40 9.07 -2.21
C ILE A 192 -0.14 9.65 -2.87
N CYS A 193 -0.17 9.93 -4.17
CA CYS A 193 1.00 10.42 -4.89
C CYS A 193 1.44 11.84 -4.44
N HIS A 194 0.51 12.78 -4.25
CA HIS A 194 0.87 14.17 -3.97
C HIS A 194 0.99 14.52 -2.49
N LYS A 195 0.18 13.91 -1.63
CA LYS A 195 0.13 14.24 -0.20
C LYS A 195 0.95 13.27 0.65
N TYR A 196 0.88 11.98 0.35
CA TYR A 196 1.50 10.96 1.21
C TYR A 196 2.89 10.53 0.74
N LEU A 197 3.12 10.48 -0.58
CA LEU A 197 4.38 10.05 -1.20
C LEU A 197 4.91 11.10 -2.21
N PRO A 198 4.98 12.40 -1.83
CA PRO A 198 5.45 13.44 -2.75
C PRO A 198 6.87 13.14 -3.24
N GLY A 199 7.10 13.21 -4.55
CA GLY A 199 8.43 13.00 -5.14
C GLY A 199 8.89 11.53 -5.19
N TYR A 200 8.06 10.57 -4.78
CA TYR A 200 8.43 9.14 -4.84
C TYR A 200 8.50 8.61 -6.27
N PHE A 201 7.61 9.08 -7.14
CA PHE A 201 7.41 8.55 -8.49
C PHE A 201 8.15 9.34 -9.57
N THR A 202 9.02 10.28 -9.19
CA THR A 202 9.87 11.04 -10.12
C THR A 202 10.95 10.14 -10.73
N ARG A 203 11.47 10.53 -11.89
CA ARG A 203 12.48 9.73 -12.63
C ARG A 203 13.76 9.47 -11.85
N ASP A 204 14.18 10.41 -11.02
CA ASP A 204 15.41 10.32 -10.22
C ASP A 204 15.22 9.58 -8.89
N MET A 205 13.96 9.32 -8.49
CA MET A 205 13.58 8.70 -7.21
C MET A 205 14.29 9.36 -6.01
N GLU A 206 14.49 10.67 -6.07
CA GLU A 206 15.31 11.38 -5.09
C GLU A 206 14.71 11.28 -3.68
N GLN A 207 13.39 11.34 -3.55
CA GLN A 207 12.72 11.21 -2.26
C GLN A 207 12.95 9.82 -1.64
N ILE A 208 12.89 8.74 -2.41
CA ILE A 208 13.21 7.39 -1.93
C ILE A 208 14.65 7.30 -1.43
N LYS A 209 15.60 7.96 -2.10
CA LYS A 209 16.99 8.02 -1.63
C LYS A 209 17.12 8.80 -0.33
N ILE A 210 16.40 9.91 -0.17
CA ILE A 210 16.36 10.68 1.08
C ILE A 210 15.82 9.80 2.20
N ASP A 211 14.68 9.15 1.98
CA ASP A 211 14.04 8.31 2.98
C ASP A 211 14.85 7.05 3.30
N GLY A 212 15.65 6.54 2.35
CA GLY A 212 16.68 5.55 2.61
C GLY A 212 17.75 6.03 3.59
N GLU A 213 18.26 7.25 3.43
CA GLU A 213 19.21 7.84 4.39
C GLU A 213 18.57 8.06 5.76
N VAL A 214 17.31 8.50 5.80
CA VAL A 214 16.54 8.63 7.05
C VAL A 214 16.39 7.27 7.74
N LEU A 215 16.06 6.21 7.00
CA LEU A 215 15.98 4.86 7.55
C LEU A 215 17.33 4.40 8.10
N LYS A 216 18.42 4.60 7.36
CA LYS A 216 19.78 4.29 7.85
C LYS A 216 20.12 5.03 9.14
N TYR A 217 19.75 6.31 9.22
CA TYR A 217 19.96 7.13 10.41
C TYR A 217 19.18 6.57 11.61
N ILE A 218 17.91 6.22 11.43
CA ILE A 218 17.08 5.63 12.49
C ILE A 218 17.59 4.25 12.89
N MET A 219 17.96 3.40 11.93
CA MET A 219 18.54 2.08 12.17
C MET A 219 19.83 2.16 12.98
N LYS A 220 20.71 3.12 12.68
CA LYS A 220 21.94 3.33 13.44
C LYS A 220 21.65 3.58 14.93
N ALA A 221 20.56 4.27 15.25
CA ALA A 221 20.16 4.54 16.62
C ALA A 221 19.44 3.34 17.28
N LYS A 222 18.56 2.64 16.55
CA LYS A 222 17.68 1.60 17.11
C LYS A 222 18.24 0.18 17.04
N CYS A 223 18.93 -0.16 15.97
CA CYS A 223 19.47 -1.49 15.71
C CYS A 223 20.90 -1.40 15.12
N PRO A 224 21.87 -0.85 15.88
CA PRO A 224 23.21 -0.52 15.36
C PRO A 224 23.95 -1.71 14.76
N LYS A 225 23.81 -2.91 15.35
CA LYS A 225 24.44 -4.14 14.82
C LYS A 225 23.98 -4.44 13.39
N ILE A 226 22.67 -4.34 13.13
CA ILE A 226 22.08 -4.57 11.81
C ILE A 226 22.51 -3.47 10.85
N HIS A 227 22.50 -2.20 11.27
CA HIS A 227 22.99 -1.08 10.47
C HIS A 227 24.44 -1.28 10.00
N PHE A 228 25.35 -1.63 10.91
CA PHE A 228 26.76 -1.83 10.56
C PHE A 228 26.96 -3.08 9.70
N HIS A 229 26.19 -4.15 9.90
CA HIS A 229 26.22 -5.33 9.04
C HIS A 229 25.80 -4.98 7.60
N MET A 230 24.63 -4.36 7.43
CA MET A 230 24.16 -3.93 6.12
C MET A 230 25.15 -2.99 5.44
N LYS A 231 25.72 -2.04 6.18
CA LYS A 231 26.74 -1.12 5.67
C LYS A 231 28.01 -1.86 5.22
N LYS A 232 28.50 -2.82 6.02
CA LYS A 232 29.69 -3.63 5.70
C LYS A 232 29.50 -4.39 4.37
N HIS A 233 28.29 -4.88 4.13
CA HIS A 233 27.94 -5.66 2.94
C HIS A 233 27.33 -4.80 1.82
N LEU A 234 27.46 -3.47 1.88
CA LEU A 234 27.02 -2.51 0.86
C LEU A 234 25.52 -2.63 0.51
N VAL A 235 24.69 -3.02 1.48
CA VAL A 235 23.23 -3.10 1.29
C VAL A 235 22.64 -1.72 1.46
N GLU A 236 22.23 -1.13 0.34
CA GLU A 236 21.61 0.20 0.32
C GLU A 236 20.07 0.10 0.39
N PRO A 237 19.39 1.00 1.13
CA PRO A 237 17.94 0.95 1.27
C PRO A 237 17.16 0.99 -0.04
N SER A 238 17.68 1.65 -1.08
CA SER A 238 17.03 1.68 -2.40
C SER A 238 16.80 0.28 -3.00
N MET A 239 17.55 -0.74 -2.57
CA MET A 239 17.43 -2.12 -3.05
C MET A 239 16.16 -2.83 -2.55
N TYR A 240 15.53 -2.35 -1.46
CA TYR A 240 14.31 -2.94 -0.90
C TYR A 240 13.18 -1.92 -0.67
N LEU A 241 13.51 -0.64 -0.45
CA LEU A 241 12.51 0.42 -0.21
C LEU A 241 11.65 0.74 -1.42
N ILE A 242 12.11 0.50 -2.65
CA ILE A 242 11.30 0.70 -3.86
C ILE A 242 10.03 -0.16 -3.77
N GLN A 243 10.17 -1.46 -3.52
CA GLN A 243 9.02 -2.35 -3.40
C GLN A 243 8.20 -2.08 -2.12
N TRP A 244 8.87 -1.74 -1.02
CA TRP A 244 8.20 -1.54 0.26
C TRP A 244 7.41 -0.23 0.30
N PHE A 245 8.02 0.90 -0.02
CA PHE A 245 7.39 2.20 0.17
C PHE A 245 6.64 2.66 -1.07
N MET A 246 7.21 2.51 -2.27
CA MET A 246 6.53 2.97 -3.50
C MET A 246 5.30 2.14 -3.83
N CYS A 247 5.18 0.92 -3.29
CA CYS A 247 3.97 0.10 -3.39
C CYS A 247 3.22 -0.01 -2.06
N VAL A 248 3.57 0.78 -1.02
CA VAL A 248 2.91 0.76 0.31
C VAL A 248 2.73 -0.67 0.84
N PHE A 249 3.78 -1.49 0.71
CA PHE A 249 3.89 -2.90 1.08
C PHE A 249 2.90 -3.88 0.44
N CYS A 250 2.04 -3.46 -0.51
CA CYS A 250 1.02 -4.34 -1.10
C CYS A 250 1.59 -5.49 -1.96
N ARG A 251 2.89 -5.43 -2.27
CA ARG A 251 3.64 -6.48 -3.00
C ARG A 251 4.53 -7.33 -2.10
N THR A 252 4.50 -7.12 -0.80
CA THR A 252 5.45 -7.74 0.14
C THR A 252 4.74 -8.47 1.27
N LEU A 253 3.75 -7.83 1.90
CA LEU A 253 3.08 -8.38 3.07
C LEU A 253 1.90 -9.28 2.69
N PRO A 254 1.49 -10.22 3.56
CA PRO A 254 0.20 -10.91 3.43
C PRO A 254 -0.95 -9.92 3.33
N TRP A 255 -1.97 -10.25 2.56
CA TRP A 255 -3.04 -9.30 2.25
C TRP A 255 -3.75 -8.71 3.47
N PRO A 256 -4.14 -9.48 4.51
CA PRO A 256 -4.76 -8.90 5.70
C PRO A 256 -3.88 -7.83 6.36
N SER A 257 -2.57 -8.11 6.47
CA SER A 257 -1.56 -7.15 6.95
C SER A 257 -1.49 -5.90 6.09
N VAL A 258 -1.52 -6.01 4.75
CA VAL A 258 -1.51 -4.86 3.82
C VAL A 258 -2.64 -3.90 4.18
N LEU A 259 -3.86 -4.41 4.35
CA LEU A 259 -5.05 -3.59 4.63
C LEU A 259 -4.92 -2.87 5.97
N ARG A 260 -4.38 -3.54 6.99
CA ARG A 260 -4.14 -2.93 8.29
C ARG A 260 -3.07 -1.84 8.24
N ILE A 261 -2.01 -2.03 7.45
CA ILE A 261 -1.00 -1.01 7.20
C ILE A 261 -1.61 0.18 6.46
N TRP A 262 -2.45 -0.06 5.45
CA TRP A 262 -3.15 1.00 4.70
C TRP A 262 -4.10 1.82 5.58
N ASP A 263 -4.86 1.16 6.47
CA ASP A 263 -5.73 1.83 7.45
C ASP A 263 -4.94 2.84 8.31
N MET A 264 -3.75 2.46 8.77
CA MET A 264 -2.87 3.34 9.55
C MET A 264 -2.18 4.37 8.67
N PHE A 265 -1.70 4.00 7.49
CA PHE A 265 -1.01 4.89 6.54
C PHE A 265 -1.89 6.07 6.13
N PHE A 266 -3.16 5.85 5.79
CA PHE A 266 -4.07 6.95 5.46
C PHE A 266 -4.31 7.91 6.64
N CYS A 267 -4.27 7.42 7.87
CA CYS A 267 -4.51 8.22 9.06
C CYS A 267 -3.25 8.91 9.60
N GLU A 268 -2.11 8.24 9.56
CA GLU A 268 -0.89 8.63 10.26
C GLU A 268 0.27 8.97 9.31
N GLY A 269 0.11 8.71 8.02
CA GLY A 269 1.07 9.05 6.98
C GLY A 269 2.26 8.09 6.89
N ILE A 270 3.31 8.57 6.21
CA ILE A 270 4.49 7.80 5.82
C ILE A 270 5.25 7.17 7.00
N LYS A 271 5.14 7.72 8.23
CA LYS A 271 5.79 7.16 9.42
C LYS A 271 5.42 5.70 9.67
N VAL A 272 4.22 5.27 9.27
CA VAL A 272 3.79 3.87 9.36
C VAL A 272 4.71 2.98 8.52
N LEU A 273 5.12 3.41 7.33
CA LEU A 273 5.97 2.64 6.43
C LEU A 273 7.37 2.44 7.03
N PHE A 274 7.93 3.46 7.66
CA PHE A 274 9.19 3.36 8.41
C PHE A 274 9.09 2.37 9.57
N LYS A 275 7.99 2.40 10.34
CA LYS A 275 7.79 1.42 11.42
C LYS A 275 7.74 0.00 10.90
N VAL A 276 7.00 -0.25 9.81
CA VAL A 276 6.92 -1.56 9.18
C VAL A 276 8.30 -2.03 8.69
N ALA A 277 9.05 -1.16 8.00
CA ALA A 277 10.42 -1.49 7.57
C ALA A 277 11.34 -1.86 8.74
N LEU A 278 11.29 -1.08 9.83
CA LEU A 278 12.09 -1.36 11.03
C LEU A 278 11.69 -2.69 11.67
N VAL A 279 10.41 -3.02 11.73
CA VAL A 279 9.93 -4.31 12.24
C VAL A 279 10.44 -5.45 11.36
N ILE A 280 10.26 -5.39 10.04
CA ILE A 280 10.76 -6.43 9.12
C ILE A 280 12.27 -6.62 9.32
N ILE A 281 13.05 -5.54 9.23
CA ILE A 281 14.51 -5.61 9.37
C ILE A 281 14.94 -6.16 10.74
N SER A 282 14.28 -5.73 11.82
CA SER A 282 14.65 -6.13 13.18
C SER A 282 14.27 -7.58 13.46
N GLU A 283 13.16 -8.09 12.92
CA GLU A 283 12.80 -9.50 13.09
C GLU A 283 13.64 -10.41 12.19
N THR A 284 13.93 -9.98 10.95
CA THR A 284 14.77 -10.75 10.02
C THR A 284 16.22 -10.90 10.51
N PHE A 285 16.79 -9.85 11.13
CA PHE A 285 18.20 -9.83 11.54
C PHE A 285 18.43 -9.58 13.04
N GLY A 286 17.41 -9.80 13.88
CA GLY A 286 17.44 -9.46 15.30
C GLY A 286 18.40 -10.33 16.13
N ASN A 287 18.71 -11.54 15.65
CA ASN A 287 19.63 -12.45 16.31
C ASN A 287 20.96 -12.57 15.55
N LYS A 288 22.04 -12.88 16.28
CA LYS A 288 23.39 -12.96 15.71
C LYS A 288 23.49 -14.04 14.62
N LYS A 289 22.84 -15.18 14.83
CA LYS A 289 22.81 -16.29 13.87
C LYS A 289 22.30 -15.83 12.49
N ALA A 290 21.23 -15.03 12.46
CA ALA A 290 20.65 -14.55 11.23
C ALA A 290 21.57 -13.60 10.45
N LEU A 291 22.41 -12.82 11.15
CA LEU A 291 23.45 -11.97 10.56
C LEU A 291 24.62 -12.82 10.03
N ASP A 292 25.07 -13.80 10.81
CA ASP A 292 26.18 -14.68 10.46
C ASP A 292 25.86 -15.57 9.23
N GLU A 293 24.59 -15.96 9.07
CA GLU A 293 24.07 -16.69 7.90
C GLU A 293 24.00 -15.86 6.60
N CYS A 294 24.24 -14.54 6.67
CA CYS A 294 24.17 -13.65 5.52
C CYS A 294 25.50 -12.90 5.33
N PRO A 295 26.53 -13.57 4.75
CA PRO A 295 27.88 -13.04 4.64
C PRO A 295 28.09 -12.07 3.45
N ASP A 296 27.07 -11.81 2.64
CA ASP A 296 27.17 -11.02 1.43
C ASP A 296 25.86 -10.24 1.13
N GLN A 297 25.93 -9.31 0.18
CA GLN A 297 24.79 -8.47 -0.19
C GLN A 297 23.59 -9.28 -0.69
N GLY A 298 23.83 -10.31 -1.49
CA GLY A 298 22.78 -11.14 -2.10
C GLY A 298 22.03 -11.95 -1.06
N SER A 299 22.73 -12.60 -0.14
CA SER A 299 22.09 -13.36 0.96
C SER A 299 21.25 -12.47 1.89
N ILE A 300 21.72 -11.26 2.21
CA ILE A 300 20.93 -10.28 2.98
C ILE A 300 19.65 -9.89 2.22
N LEU A 301 19.75 -9.58 0.94
CA LEU A 301 18.58 -9.17 0.12
C LEU A 301 17.60 -10.32 -0.09
N MET A 302 18.06 -11.56 -0.25
CA MET A 302 17.17 -12.73 -0.32
C MET A 302 16.42 -12.92 1.00
N LYS A 303 17.13 -12.82 2.14
CA LYS A 303 16.50 -12.94 3.46
C LYS A 303 15.52 -11.80 3.77
N LEU A 304 15.72 -10.61 3.20
CA LEU A 304 14.75 -9.51 3.28
C LEU A 304 13.49 -9.74 2.43
N LYS A 305 13.59 -10.51 1.35
CA LYS A 305 12.43 -10.90 0.52
C LYS A 305 11.60 -11.99 1.20
N GLU A 306 12.24 -12.85 1.99
CA GLU A 306 11.59 -13.89 2.79
C GLU A 306 11.15 -13.33 4.15
N LEU A 307 9.88 -12.93 4.26
CA LEU A 307 9.35 -12.47 5.54
C LEU A 307 9.45 -13.58 6.61
N PRO A 308 9.92 -13.26 7.82
CA PRO A 308 9.86 -14.18 8.96
C PRO A 308 8.44 -14.73 9.15
N LYS A 309 8.32 -16.02 9.46
CA LYS A 309 7.01 -16.70 9.59
C LYS A 309 6.09 -16.01 10.59
N GLU A 310 6.65 -15.45 11.65
CA GLU A 310 5.93 -14.71 12.69
C GLU A 310 5.27 -13.44 12.13
N LEU A 311 5.90 -12.79 11.14
CA LEU A 311 5.37 -11.60 10.48
C LEU A 311 4.32 -11.90 9.42
N LEU A 312 4.08 -13.18 9.10
CA LEU A 312 2.96 -13.59 8.25
C LEU A 312 1.62 -13.43 8.99
N SER A 313 1.63 -13.43 10.32
CA SER A 313 0.46 -13.15 11.15
C SER A 313 0.16 -11.65 11.20
N GLU A 314 -1.06 -11.27 10.80
CA GLU A 314 -1.56 -9.88 10.90
C GLU A 314 -1.40 -9.33 12.32
N ASP A 315 -1.91 -10.04 13.33
CA ASP A 315 -1.91 -9.55 14.71
C ASP A 315 -0.49 -9.34 15.27
N VAL A 316 0.43 -10.24 14.95
CA VAL A 316 1.83 -10.16 15.40
C VAL A 316 2.52 -8.96 14.75
N LEU A 317 2.40 -8.81 13.43
CA LEU A 317 3.00 -7.68 12.72
C LEU A 317 2.44 -6.35 13.22
N ILE A 318 1.11 -6.23 13.30
CA ILE A 318 0.46 -4.99 13.72
C ILE A 318 0.83 -4.64 15.16
N LYS A 319 0.87 -5.61 16.06
CA LYS A 319 1.34 -5.38 17.44
C LYS A 319 2.77 -4.82 17.45
N LYS A 320 3.71 -5.46 16.74
CA LYS A 320 5.11 -4.99 16.67
C LYS A 320 5.25 -3.60 16.04
N VAL A 321 4.45 -3.30 15.01
CA VAL A 321 4.40 -1.96 14.38
C VAL A 321 3.90 -0.91 15.37
N LEU A 322 2.87 -1.22 16.16
CA LEU A 322 2.35 -0.31 17.18
C LEU A 322 3.32 -0.10 18.34
N ASP A 323 4.03 -1.15 18.75
CA ASP A 323 5.04 -1.12 19.81
C ASP A 323 6.34 -0.42 19.37
N THR A 324 6.54 -0.23 18.06
CA THR A 324 7.70 0.49 17.52
C THR A 324 7.63 1.97 17.89
N ASN A 325 8.49 2.38 18.82
CA ASN A 325 8.62 3.76 19.28
C ASN A 325 9.31 4.65 18.23
N LEU A 326 8.58 5.08 17.22
CA LEU A 326 9.01 6.09 16.26
C LEU A 326 7.89 7.11 16.15
N ASP A 327 8.06 8.26 16.78
CA ASP A 327 7.10 9.36 16.66
C ASP A 327 7.42 10.24 15.45
N GLU A 328 6.53 11.20 15.20
CA GLU A 328 6.64 12.11 14.06
C GLU A 328 7.83 13.06 14.21
N TYR A 329 8.11 13.50 15.44
CA TYR A 329 9.23 14.39 15.75
C TYR A 329 10.58 13.72 15.47
N ASP A 330 10.74 12.45 15.83
CA ASP A 330 11.95 11.68 15.53
C ASP A 330 12.20 11.58 14.02
N LEU A 331 11.14 11.33 13.25
CA LEU A 331 11.23 11.19 11.79
C LEU A 331 11.54 12.54 11.12
N GLU A 332 10.84 13.61 11.50
CA GLU A 332 11.09 14.97 11.01
C GLU A 332 12.50 15.44 11.32
N ARG A 333 12.97 15.19 12.55
CA ARG A 333 14.32 15.52 12.98
C ARG A 333 15.38 14.77 12.16
N ALA A 334 15.15 13.49 11.87
CA ALA A 334 16.03 12.70 11.02
C ALA A 334 16.03 13.26 9.59
N HIS A 335 14.86 13.51 9.02
CA HIS A 335 14.69 14.06 7.68
C HIS A 335 15.38 15.43 7.52
N TYR A 336 15.15 16.35 8.46
CA TYR A 336 15.79 17.67 8.48
C TYR A 336 17.33 17.55 8.50
N ARG A 337 17.88 16.65 9.32
CA ARG A 337 19.33 16.43 9.39
C ARG A 337 19.89 15.91 8.06
N ILE A 338 19.22 14.97 7.41
CA ILE A 338 19.65 14.43 6.12
C ILE A 338 19.65 15.52 5.05
N ILE A 339 18.56 16.29 4.94
CA ILE A 339 18.46 17.40 3.96
C ILE A 339 19.56 18.44 4.21
N LYS A 340 19.74 18.87 5.46
CA LYS A 340 20.78 19.84 5.82
C LYS A 340 22.17 19.34 5.41
N ASN A 341 22.48 18.08 5.67
CA ASN A 341 23.77 17.50 5.31
C ASN A 341 23.97 17.37 3.80
N ARG A 342 22.90 17.11 3.03
CA ARG A 342 22.96 17.08 1.56
C ARG A 342 23.26 18.46 0.98
N LYS A 343 22.59 19.50 1.45
CA LYS A 343 22.85 20.89 1.04
C LYS A 343 24.29 21.33 1.33
N LEU A 344 24.79 21.04 2.53
CA LEU A 344 26.19 21.36 2.86
C LEU A 344 27.19 20.65 1.95
N ARG A 345 26.90 19.40 1.53
CA ARG A 345 27.76 18.68 0.58
C ARG A 345 27.70 19.32 -0.81
N SER A 346 26.51 19.67 -1.32
CA SER A 346 26.43 20.33 -2.64
C SER A 346 27.17 21.67 -2.65
N ASP A 347 27.10 22.44 -1.56
CA ASP A 347 27.76 23.74 -1.45
C ASP A 347 29.28 23.63 -1.27
N THR A 348 29.80 22.46 -0.88
CA THR A 348 31.25 22.21 -0.74
C THR A 348 31.90 21.78 -2.06
N TYR A 349 31.09 21.33 -3.04
CA TYR A 349 31.56 20.84 -4.35
C TYR A 349 31.10 21.71 -5.53
N ALA A 350 30.43 22.84 -5.24
CA ALA A 350 30.14 23.92 -6.17
C ALA A 350 31.18 25.03 -5.98
#